data_AF-A0A016RTE8-F1
#
_entry.id   AF-A0A016RTE8-F1
#
_cell.length_a   1.000
_cell.length_b   1.000
_cell.length_c   1.000
_cell.angle_alpha   90.00
_cell.angle_beta   90.00
_cell.angle_gamma   90.00
#
_symmetry.space_group_name_H-M   'P 1'
#
loop_
_entity.id
_entity.type
_entity.pdbx_description
1 polymer ?
#
loop_
_entity_poly.entity_id
_entity_poly.type
_entity_poly.pdbx_seq_one_letter_code
_entity_poly.pdbx_strand_id
1 'polypeptide(L)'
;MIGKECNARRLVDHNYFRAIFDTPKIAKDHDKSRMVLKCAVIYCLLAPHTNEQWDLLNRIAIMRELELVPDYKALVELFINQELISWKNVIVRHYEKILKKARGTGIFDGKDGEKRWKDLHMRVGEHNMRMISKYYTQITFDRLAELLDFPLNDMESFLCNLIVTGAITDAKIHRPSRVVNLRARKANLEQLDQWASNVHKLTETLNKVSHLILKEQMVHRNLEAMQVN
;
A
#
# COMPACT_ATOMS: atom_id res chain seq x y z
N MET A 1 -33.44 -12.67 -6.62
CA MET A 1 -32.87 -13.20 -5.36
C MET A 1 -31.34 -13.19 -5.43
N ILE A 2 -30.70 -12.03 -5.29
CA ILE A 2 -29.23 -11.89 -5.12
C ILE A 2 -28.99 -11.34 -3.70
N GLY A 3 -29.68 -11.94 -2.75
CA GLY A 3 -29.70 -11.53 -1.36
C GLY A 3 -29.57 -12.77 -0.53
N LYS A 4 -28.33 -13.07 -0.13
CA LYS A 4 -27.92 -13.72 1.11
C LYS A 4 -26.41 -13.98 1.04
N GLU A 5 -25.70 -13.25 1.90
CA GLU A 5 -24.35 -13.58 2.37
C GLU A 5 -23.26 -13.66 1.29
N CYS A 6 -22.96 -12.53 0.65
CA CYS A 6 -21.60 -12.29 0.15
C CYS A 6 -20.67 -12.12 1.36
N ASN A 7 -20.19 -13.25 1.86
CA ASN A 7 -19.10 -13.32 2.83
C ASN A 7 -17.93 -12.50 2.25
N ALA A 8 -17.45 -11.47 2.96
CA ALA A 8 -16.45 -10.54 2.43
C ALA A 8 -15.20 -11.25 1.88
N ARG A 9 -14.88 -12.45 2.40
CA ARG A 9 -13.83 -13.35 1.89
C ARG A 9 -14.06 -13.88 0.47
N ARG A 10 -15.31 -14.18 0.07
CA ARG A 10 -15.63 -14.77 -1.25
C ARG A 10 -15.55 -13.77 -2.40
N LEU A 11 -15.67 -12.48 -2.10
CA LEU A 11 -15.52 -11.45 -3.11
C LEU A 11 -14.04 -11.17 -3.42
N VAL A 12 -13.11 -11.37 -2.49
CA VAL A 12 -11.68 -11.00 -2.66
C VAL A 12 -10.98 -11.78 -3.79
N ASP A 13 -11.53 -12.90 -4.24
CA ASP A 13 -10.96 -13.65 -5.35
C ASP A 13 -11.11 -12.85 -6.66
N HIS A 14 -9.99 -12.37 -7.19
CA HIS A 14 -9.86 -11.73 -8.52
C HIS A 14 -10.70 -12.42 -9.59
N ASN A 15 -10.70 -13.76 -9.59
CA ASN A 15 -11.39 -14.57 -10.59
C ASN A 15 -12.91 -14.40 -10.52
N TYR A 16 -13.46 -14.21 -9.32
CA TYR A 16 -14.89 -13.99 -9.13
C TYR A 16 -15.31 -12.59 -9.61
N PHE A 17 -14.54 -11.54 -9.26
CA PHE A 17 -14.80 -10.20 -9.75
C PHE A 17 -14.68 -10.10 -11.27
N ARG A 18 -13.63 -10.70 -11.84
CA ARG A 18 -13.43 -10.70 -13.29
C ARG A 18 -14.57 -11.42 -14.01
N ALA A 19 -15.02 -12.57 -13.49
CA ALA A 19 -16.17 -13.29 -14.05
C ALA A 19 -17.47 -12.46 -14.02
N ILE A 20 -17.71 -11.68 -12.95
CA ILE A 20 -18.86 -10.77 -12.87
C ILE A 20 -18.71 -9.64 -13.90
N PHE A 21 -17.53 -9.03 -14.00
CA PHE A 21 -17.30 -7.92 -14.90
C PHE A 21 -17.40 -8.31 -16.38
N ASP A 22 -16.85 -9.48 -16.74
CA ASP A 22 -16.88 -10.02 -18.10
C ASP A 22 -18.27 -10.60 -18.50
N THR A 23 -19.24 -10.60 -17.57
CA THR A 23 -20.61 -11.05 -17.87
C THR A 23 -21.24 -10.13 -18.94
N PRO A 24 -21.73 -10.66 -20.08
CA PRO A 24 -22.17 -9.86 -21.22
C PRO A 24 -23.36 -8.93 -20.94
N LYS A 25 -24.16 -9.21 -19.90
CA LYS A 25 -25.24 -8.32 -19.44
C LYS A 25 -24.72 -7.09 -18.69
N ILE A 26 -23.57 -7.19 -18.06
CA ILE A 26 -22.93 -6.12 -17.28
C ILE A 26 -22.00 -5.31 -18.18
N ALA A 27 -21.25 -5.98 -19.08
CA ALA A 27 -20.40 -5.31 -20.06
C ALA A 27 -21.17 -4.40 -21.04
N LYS A 28 -22.44 -4.74 -21.36
CA LYS A 28 -23.31 -3.93 -22.23
C LYS A 28 -23.97 -2.74 -21.52
N ASP A 29 -24.03 -2.73 -20.19
CA ASP A 29 -24.68 -1.69 -19.40
C ASP A 29 -23.63 -0.87 -18.64
N HIS A 30 -23.33 0.33 -19.15
CA HIS A 30 -22.27 1.19 -18.61
C HIS A 30 -22.51 1.59 -17.15
N ASP A 31 -23.75 1.76 -16.71
CA ASP A 31 -24.05 2.17 -15.34
C ASP A 31 -23.84 1.01 -14.36
N LYS A 32 -24.25 -0.20 -14.75
CA LYS A 32 -23.99 -1.41 -13.95
C LYS A 32 -22.51 -1.76 -13.91
N SER A 33 -21.80 -1.62 -15.03
CA SER A 33 -20.35 -1.83 -15.11
C SER A 33 -19.60 -0.89 -14.14
N ARG A 34 -19.94 0.42 -14.15
CA ARG A 34 -19.38 1.41 -13.20
C ARG A 34 -19.69 1.06 -11.75
N MET A 35 -20.90 0.60 -11.46
CA MET A 35 -21.28 0.21 -10.10
C MET A 35 -20.49 -1.00 -9.62
N VAL A 36 -20.34 -2.04 -10.46
CA VAL A 36 -19.55 -3.23 -10.14
C VAL A 36 -18.08 -2.85 -9.89
N LEU A 37 -17.52 -1.95 -10.70
CA LEU A 37 -16.15 -1.48 -10.53
C LEU A 37 -15.94 -0.75 -9.19
N LYS A 38 -16.87 0.15 -8.82
CA LYS A 38 -16.87 0.81 -7.51
C LYS A 38 -16.92 -0.19 -6.36
N CYS A 39 -17.78 -1.21 -6.47
CA CYS A 39 -17.86 -2.27 -5.47
C CYS A 39 -16.56 -3.06 -5.37
N ALA A 40 -15.96 -3.44 -6.50
CA ALA A 40 -14.72 -4.20 -6.55
C ALA A 40 -13.57 -3.46 -5.85
N VAL A 41 -13.41 -2.16 -6.13
CA VAL A 41 -12.42 -1.30 -5.46
C VAL A 41 -12.61 -1.34 -3.94
N ILE A 42 -13.84 -1.10 -3.46
CA ILE A 42 -14.10 -1.02 -2.02
C ILE A 42 -13.89 -2.37 -1.33
N TYR A 43 -14.36 -3.46 -1.91
CA TYR A 43 -14.12 -4.78 -1.32
C TYR A 43 -12.65 -5.18 -1.33
N CYS A 44 -11.90 -4.80 -2.36
CA CYS A 44 -10.44 -4.99 -2.40
C CYS A 44 -9.73 -4.18 -1.31
N LEU A 45 -10.18 -2.96 -1.02
CA LEU A 45 -9.63 -2.12 0.07
C LEU A 45 -10.04 -2.60 1.47
N LEU A 46 -11.22 -3.21 1.62
CA LEU A 46 -11.69 -3.79 2.88
C LEU A 46 -11.02 -5.13 3.21
N ALA A 47 -10.48 -5.83 2.20
CA ALA A 47 -9.75 -7.06 2.39
C ALA A 47 -8.42 -6.83 3.13
N PRO A 48 -7.96 -7.78 3.96
CA PRO A 48 -6.65 -7.68 4.60
C PRO A 48 -5.53 -7.66 3.57
N HIS A 49 -4.44 -6.98 3.93
CA HIS A 49 -3.29 -6.89 3.03
C HIS A 49 -2.60 -8.25 2.89
N THR A 50 -2.65 -8.78 1.67
CA THR A 50 -1.97 -10.01 1.24
C THR A 50 -1.35 -9.78 -0.14
N ASN A 51 -0.48 -10.69 -0.58
CA ASN A 51 0.10 -10.60 -1.93
C ASN A 51 -0.99 -10.63 -3.03
N GLU A 52 -2.05 -11.43 -2.84
CA GLU A 52 -3.19 -11.52 -3.75
C GLU A 52 -3.99 -10.21 -3.77
N GLN A 53 -4.25 -9.64 -2.59
CA GLN A 53 -4.94 -8.35 -2.48
C GLN A 53 -4.14 -7.24 -3.15
N TRP A 54 -2.82 -7.22 -2.96
CA TRP A 54 -1.91 -6.24 -3.57
C TRP A 54 -1.85 -6.39 -5.10
N ASP A 55 -1.73 -7.61 -5.62
CA ASP A 55 -1.78 -7.88 -7.07
C ASP A 55 -3.12 -7.44 -7.67
N LEU A 56 -4.24 -7.80 -7.03
CA LEU A 56 -5.57 -7.37 -7.45
C LEU A 56 -5.69 -5.84 -7.48
N LEU A 57 -5.25 -5.15 -6.44
CA LEU A 57 -5.32 -3.69 -6.35
C LEU A 57 -4.53 -3.01 -7.48
N ASN A 58 -3.31 -3.47 -7.76
CA ASN A 58 -2.47 -2.92 -8.82
C ASN A 58 -3.06 -3.21 -10.21
N ARG A 59 -3.64 -4.39 -10.43
CA ARG A 59 -4.34 -4.69 -11.68
C ARG A 59 -5.56 -3.80 -11.88
N ILE A 60 -6.34 -3.57 -10.82
CA ILE A 60 -7.48 -2.66 -10.86
C ILE A 60 -7.02 -1.25 -11.24
N ALA A 61 -5.90 -0.77 -10.68
CA ALA A 61 -5.38 0.57 -10.97
C ALA A 61 -4.99 0.80 -12.43
N ILE A 62 -4.58 -0.24 -13.15
CA ILE A 62 -4.15 -0.17 -14.56
C ILE A 62 -5.35 -0.27 -15.52
N MET A 63 -6.53 -0.68 -15.05
CA MET A 63 -7.72 -0.80 -15.90
C MET A 63 -8.18 0.57 -16.43
N ARG A 64 -8.36 0.67 -17.75
CA ARG A 64 -8.83 1.90 -18.42
C ARG A 64 -10.23 2.30 -17.96
N GLU A 65 -11.06 1.33 -17.62
CA GLU A 65 -12.42 1.54 -17.12
C GLU A 65 -12.46 2.30 -15.79
N LEU A 66 -11.35 2.30 -15.02
CA LEU A 66 -11.24 3.07 -13.79
C LEU A 66 -11.14 4.57 -14.02
N GLU A 67 -10.74 5.00 -15.23
CA GLU A 67 -10.78 6.42 -15.64
C GLU A 67 -12.21 6.98 -15.68
N LEU A 68 -13.21 6.11 -15.84
CA LEU A 68 -14.62 6.48 -15.81
C LEU A 68 -15.10 6.84 -14.40
N VAL A 69 -14.31 6.54 -13.36
CA VAL A 69 -14.64 6.80 -11.96
C VAL A 69 -13.42 7.43 -11.25
N PRO A 70 -13.13 8.72 -11.52
CA PRO A 70 -11.89 9.36 -11.08
C PRO A 70 -11.70 9.38 -9.56
N ASP A 71 -12.78 9.54 -8.79
CA ASP A 71 -12.69 9.54 -7.31
C ASP A 71 -12.18 8.19 -6.77
N TYR A 72 -12.63 7.08 -7.37
CA TYR A 72 -12.21 5.75 -6.93
C TYR A 72 -10.81 5.40 -7.44
N LYS A 73 -10.41 5.95 -8.59
CA LYS A 73 -9.03 5.90 -9.09
C LYS A 73 -8.08 6.56 -8.09
N ALA A 74 -8.35 7.81 -7.72
CA ALA A 74 -7.56 8.54 -6.75
C ALA A 74 -7.51 7.83 -5.39
N LEU A 75 -8.63 7.22 -4.96
CA LEU A 75 -8.67 6.42 -3.75
C LEU A 75 -7.73 5.19 -3.83
N VAL A 76 -7.72 4.47 -4.94
CA VAL A 76 -6.81 3.33 -5.14
C VAL A 76 -5.35 3.78 -5.15
N GLU A 77 -5.06 4.88 -5.84
CA GLU A 77 -3.71 5.46 -5.90
C GLU A 77 -3.18 5.82 -4.50
N LEU A 78 -4.02 6.33 -3.60
CA LEU A 78 -3.62 6.59 -2.20
C LEU A 78 -3.10 5.34 -1.48
N PHE A 79 -3.70 4.18 -1.71
CA PHE A 79 -3.27 2.91 -1.08
C PHE A 79 -2.12 2.22 -1.82
N ILE A 80 -1.91 2.53 -3.10
CA ILE A 80 -0.74 2.06 -3.85
C ILE A 80 0.50 2.87 -3.48
N ASN A 81 0.31 4.19 -3.29
CA ASN A 81 1.37 5.07 -2.87
C ASN A 81 1.87 4.66 -1.48
N GLN A 82 3.20 4.61 -1.34
CA GLN A 82 3.85 4.19 -0.09
C GLN A 82 3.94 5.35 0.91
N GLU A 83 2.84 6.08 1.06
CA GLU A 83 2.72 7.30 1.87
C GLU A 83 1.67 7.14 2.96
N LEU A 84 1.72 8.03 3.97
CA LEU A 84 0.74 8.05 5.05
C LEU A 84 -0.56 8.69 4.59
N ILE A 85 -1.66 8.03 4.90
CA ILE A 85 -3.01 8.49 4.61
C ILE A 85 -3.62 9.04 5.91
N SER A 86 -3.86 10.35 5.99
CA SER A 86 -4.58 10.92 7.14
C SER A 86 -6.06 10.56 7.05
N TRP A 87 -6.56 9.81 8.03
CA TRP A 87 -7.96 9.38 8.06
C TRP A 87 -8.90 10.59 8.10
N LYS A 88 -8.64 11.53 9.00
CA LYS A 88 -9.52 12.69 9.20
C LYS A 88 -9.46 13.67 8.03
N ASN A 89 -8.28 13.96 7.51
CA ASN A 89 -8.11 15.02 6.53
C ASN A 89 -8.34 14.55 5.10
N VAL A 90 -8.03 13.30 4.77
CA VAL A 90 -8.16 12.76 3.41
C VAL A 90 -9.46 11.97 3.30
N ILE A 91 -9.61 10.88 4.06
CA ILE A 91 -10.74 9.96 3.91
C ILE A 91 -12.06 10.60 4.34
N VAL A 92 -12.12 11.16 5.55
CA VAL A 92 -13.37 11.73 6.07
C VAL A 92 -13.79 12.97 5.28
N ARG A 93 -12.88 13.93 5.04
CA ARG A 93 -13.24 15.18 4.35
C ARG A 93 -13.62 15.00 2.89
N HIS A 94 -12.89 14.17 2.13
CA HIS A 94 -13.09 14.05 0.68
C HIS A 94 -13.95 12.85 0.30
N TYR A 95 -13.77 11.71 0.96
CA TYR A 95 -14.37 10.45 0.52
C TYR A 95 -15.59 10.02 1.34
N GLU A 96 -15.82 10.50 2.56
CA GLU A 96 -16.97 10.06 3.38
C GLU A 96 -18.30 10.28 2.67
N LYS A 97 -18.53 11.48 2.10
CA LYS A 97 -19.76 11.77 1.36
C LYS A 97 -19.89 10.91 0.11
N ILE A 98 -18.78 10.67 -0.59
CA ILE A 98 -18.76 9.85 -1.81
C ILE A 98 -19.10 8.40 -1.46
N LEU A 99 -18.47 7.85 -0.42
CA LEU A 99 -18.61 6.45 -0.03
C LEU A 99 -19.94 6.16 0.68
N LYS A 100 -20.39 7.03 1.58
CA LYS A 100 -21.65 6.86 2.32
C LYS A 100 -22.90 7.33 1.56
N LYS A 101 -22.77 8.25 0.60
CA LYS A 101 -23.90 8.73 -0.22
C LYS A 101 -23.82 8.29 -1.69
N ALA A 102 -22.91 7.39 -2.05
CA ALA A 102 -22.86 6.82 -3.39
C ALA A 102 -24.20 6.15 -3.72
N ARG A 103 -25.05 6.87 -4.46
CA ARG A 103 -26.29 6.32 -5.01
C ARG A 103 -25.94 5.08 -5.83
N GLY A 104 -26.43 3.92 -5.40
CA GLY A 104 -26.31 2.66 -6.13
C GLY A 104 -25.50 1.58 -5.43
N THR A 105 -24.39 1.87 -4.77
CA THR A 105 -23.53 0.80 -4.21
C THR A 105 -24.05 0.23 -2.89
N GLY A 106 -24.63 1.06 -2.01
CA GLY A 106 -25.23 0.63 -0.74
C GLY A 106 -24.28 -0.12 0.21
N ILE A 107 -22.96 -0.05 -0.03
CA ILE A 107 -21.96 -0.84 0.70
C ILE A 107 -21.83 -0.34 2.14
N PHE A 108 -21.94 0.97 2.36
CA PHE A 108 -21.82 1.58 3.67
C PHE A 108 -23.18 1.93 4.31
N ASP A 109 -24.28 1.40 3.76
CA ASP A 109 -25.62 1.64 4.29
C ASP A 109 -25.99 0.61 5.38
N GLY A 110 -26.82 1.05 6.33
CA GLY A 110 -27.37 0.20 7.39
C GLY A 110 -26.36 -0.25 8.45
N LYS A 111 -26.74 -1.26 9.25
CA LYS A 111 -25.94 -1.75 10.39
C LYS A 111 -24.61 -2.38 9.97
N ASP A 112 -24.57 -3.04 8.81
CA ASP A 112 -23.34 -3.64 8.28
C ASP A 112 -22.42 -2.59 7.62
N GLY A 113 -23.00 -1.47 7.17
CA GLY A 113 -22.24 -0.36 6.62
C GLY A 113 -21.34 0.32 7.65
N GLU A 114 -21.83 0.51 8.88
CA GLU A 114 -21.03 1.05 9.98
C GLU A 114 -19.85 0.13 10.34
N LYS A 115 -20.06 -1.20 10.30
CA LYS A 115 -18.97 -2.16 10.48
C LYS A 115 -17.91 -2.03 9.38
N ARG A 116 -18.33 -1.99 8.11
CA ARG A 116 -17.41 -1.81 6.97
C ARG A 116 -16.68 -0.48 7.02
N TRP A 117 -17.31 0.58 7.54
CA TRP A 117 -16.66 1.87 7.73
C TRP A 117 -15.53 1.81 8.77
N LYS A 118 -15.77 1.09 9.89
CA LYS A 118 -14.74 0.80 10.88
C LYS A 118 -13.63 -0.09 10.34
N ASP A 119 -13.99 -1.10 9.54
CA ASP A 119 -13.00 -1.96 8.86
C ASP A 119 -12.12 -1.13 7.92
N LEU A 120 -12.71 -0.20 7.14
CA LEU A 120 -11.94 0.70 6.28
C LEU A 120 -10.95 1.57 7.09
N HIS A 121 -11.39 2.11 8.22
CA HIS A 121 -10.50 2.86 9.12
C HIS A 121 -9.35 1.99 9.62
N MET A 122 -9.65 0.74 9.99
CA MET A 122 -8.63 -0.23 10.39
C MET A 122 -7.62 -0.46 9.26
N ARG A 123 -8.08 -0.71 8.03
CA ARG A 123 -7.22 -0.92 6.84
C ARG A 123 -6.31 0.26 6.52
N VAL A 124 -6.80 1.49 6.70
CA VAL A 124 -5.98 2.70 6.58
C VAL A 124 -4.88 2.73 7.64
N GLY A 125 -5.21 2.38 8.89
CA GLY A 125 -4.23 2.23 9.97
C GLY A 125 -3.19 1.15 9.65
N GLU A 126 -3.60 0.00 9.12
CA GLU A 126 -2.68 -1.09 8.72
C GLU A 126 -1.74 -0.66 7.60
N HIS A 127 -2.25 0.09 6.61
CA HIS A 127 -1.44 0.67 5.54
C HIS A 127 -0.40 1.64 6.08
N ASN A 128 -0.82 2.62 6.87
CA ASN A 128 0.07 3.60 7.47
C ASN A 128 1.15 2.93 8.32
N MET A 129 0.77 1.93 9.11
CA MET A 129 1.71 1.22 9.95
C MET A 129 2.75 0.41 9.15
N ARG A 130 2.35 -0.17 8.01
CA ARG A 130 3.30 -0.80 7.07
C ARG A 130 4.28 0.23 6.49
N MET A 131 3.83 1.44 6.16
CA MET A 131 4.73 2.51 5.70
C MET A 131 5.67 2.97 6.82
N ILE A 132 5.15 3.18 8.03
CA ILE A 132 5.96 3.54 9.19
C ILE A 132 7.04 2.49 9.45
N SER A 133 6.71 1.19 9.36
CA SER A 133 7.68 0.11 9.53
C SER A 133 8.79 0.08 8.47
N LYS A 134 8.54 0.58 7.27
CA LYS A 134 9.58 0.67 6.21
C LYS A 134 10.57 1.79 6.51
N TYR A 135 10.06 2.95 6.91
CA TYR A 135 10.87 4.18 6.99
C TYR A 135 11.48 4.42 8.38
N TYR A 136 10.81 4.01 9.46
CA TYR A 136 11.26 4.26 10.83
C TYR A 136 11.95 3.03 11.43
N THR A 137 13.00 3.28 12.21
CA THR A 137 13.65 2.25 13.05
C THR A 137 12.95 2.11 14.40
N GLN A 138 12.54 3.24 14.97
CA GLN A 138 11.97 3.38 16.30
C GLN A 138 11.01 4.57 16.30
N ILE A 139 9.90 4.47 17.03
CA ILE A 139 8.91 5.56 17.16
C ILE A 139 8.23 5.52 18.54
N THR A 140 7.96 6.68 19.12
CA THR A 140 7.20 6.79 20.38
C THR A 140 5.71 6.57 20.15
N PHE A 141 5.00 6.10 21.17
CA PHE A 141 3.54 5.93 21.09
C PHE A 141 2.83 7.25 20.76
N ASP A 142 3.19 8.35 21.42
CA ASP A 142 2.49 9.62 21.20
C ASP A 142 2.58 10.09 19.75
N ARG A 143 3.77 9.96 19.13
CA ARG A 143 3.95 10.30 17.72
C ARG A 143 3.23 9.30 16.80
N LEU A 144 3.23 8.01 17.15
CA LEU A 144 2.54 6.99 16.37
C LEU A 144 1.01 7.20 16.37
N ALA A 145 0.43 7.58 17.51
CA ALA A 145 -1.00 7.89 17.63
C ALA A 145 -1.40 9.06 16.74
N GLU A 146 -0.57 10.11 16.72
CA GLU A 146 -0.76 11.28 15.87
C GLU A 146 -0.75 10.91 14.38
N LEU A 147 0.22 10.11 13.94
CA LEU A 147 0.35 9.70 12.54
C LEU A 147 -0.77 8.74 12.08
N LEU A 148 -1.27 7.89 12.98
CA LEU A 148 -2.33 6.93 12.67
C LEU A 148 -3.74 7.52 12.84
N ASP A 149 -3.90 8.67 13.49
CA ASP A 149 -5.19 9.23 13.91
C ASP A 149 -5.97 8.34 14.92
N PHE A 150 -5.26 7.49 15.71
CA PHE A 150 -5.85 6.61 16.73
C PHE A 150 -5.68 7.17 18.15
N PRO A 151 -6.64 6.93 19.06
CA PRO A 151 -6.47 7.27 20.47
C PRO A 151 -5.41 6.36 21.12
N LEU A 152 -4.65 6.91 22.07
CA LEU A 152 -3.56 6.20 22.76
C LEU A 152 -4.01 4.89 23.42
N ASN A 153 -5.22 4.86 23.98
CA ASN A 153 -5.77 3.69 24.66
C ASN A 153 -5.99 2.50 23.73
N ASP A 154 -6.43 2.75 22.50
CA ASP A 154 -6.75 1.68 21.54
C ASP A 154 -5.52 1.29 20.69
N MET A 155 -4.52 2.18 20.62
CA MET A 155 -3.34 1.99 19.78
C MET A 155 -2.50 0.79 20.22
N GLU A 156 -2.39 0.50 21.52
CA GLU A 156 -1.67 -0.67 22.00
C GLU A 156 -2.33 -1.97 21.53
N SER A 157 -3.65 -2.09 21.69
CA SER A 157 -4.40 -3.26 21.22
C SER A 157 -4.31 -3.39 19.69
N PHE A 158 -4.41 -2.28 18.97
CA PHE A 158 -4.25 -2.25 17.52
C PHE A 158 -2.87 -2.75 17.08
N LEU A 159 -1.80 -2.24 17.71
CA LEU A 159 -0.43 -2.64 17.41
C LEU A 159 -0.17 -4.11 17.76
N CYS A 160 -0.65 -4.59 18.91
CA CYS A 160 -0.57 -6.00 19.28
C CYS A 160 -1.24 -6.90 18.24
N ASN A 161 -2.42 -6.54 17.77
CA ASN A 161 -3.11 -7.30 16.73
C ASN A 161 -2.29 -7.35 15.44
N LEU A 162 -1.65 -6.25 15.03
CA LEU A 162 -0.82 -6.23 13.82
C LEU A 162 0.45 -7.07 13.90
N ILE A 163 1.06 -7.13 15.09
CA ILE A 163 2.21 -7.99 15.33
C ILE A 163 1.78 -9.46 15.29
N VAL A 164 0.66 -9.80 15.92
CA VAL A 164 0.14 -11.18 15.98
C VAL A 164 -0.31 -11.67 14.59
N THR A 165 -0.96 -10.82 13.79
CA THR A 165 -1.37 -11.18 12.43
C THR A 165 -0.22 -11.27 11.44
N GLY A 166 0.99 -10.84 11.83
CA GLY A 166 2.17 -10.83 10.96
C GLY A 166 2.16 -9.72 9.92
N ALA A 167 1.27 -8.71 10.05
CA ALA A 167 1.29 -7.54 9.18
C ALA A 167 2.59 -6.73 9.35
N ILE A 168 3.21 -6.81 10.54
CA ILE A 168 4.51 -6.23 10.86
C ILE A 168 5.30 -7.27 11.66
N THR A 169 6.24 -7.93 11.00
CA THR A 169 6.93 -9.09 11.55
C THR A 169 7.97 -8.74 12.61
N ASP A 170 8.63 -7.59 12.46
CA ASP A 170 9.83 -7.26 13.23
C ASP A 170 9.59 -6.27 14.38
N ALA A 171 8.35 -5.83 14.56
CA ALA A 171 8.02 -4.82 15.56
C ALA A 171 8.02 -5.39 16.99
N LYS A 172 8.65 -4.65 17.91
CA LYS A 172 8.73 -4.96 19.35
C LYS A 172 8.35 -3.74 20.17
N ILE A 173 7.48 -3.95 21.15
CA ILE A 173 6.95 -2.89 22.02
C ILE A 173 7.73 -2.85 23.33
N HIS A 174 8.30 -1.70 23.67
CA HIS A 174 8.83 -1.42 24.99
C HIS A 174 7.80 -0.62 25.81
N ARG A 175 6.92 -1.33 26.53
CA ARG A 175 5.76 -0.73 27.21
C ARG A 175 6.09 0.35 28.26
N PRO A 176 7.05 0.17 29.19
CA PRO A 176 7.34 1.20 30.21
C PRO A 176 7.76 2.54 29.62
N SER A 177 8.69 2.50 28.66
CA SER A 177 9.16 3.69 27.96
C SER A 177 8.24 4.18 26.84
N ARG A 178 7.16 3.44 26.52
CA ARG A 178 6.23 3.74 25.42
C ARG A 178 6.92 3.97 24.08
N VAL A 179 7.83 3.05 23.72
CA VAL A 179 8.54 3.10 22.45
C VAL A 179 8.37 1.80 21.67
N VAL A 180 8.14 1.93 20.36
CA VAL A 180 8.05 0.81 19.42
C VAL A 180 9.32 0.74 18.61
N ASN A 181 10.02 -0.38 18.67
CA ASN A 181 11.13 -0.70 17.78
C ASN A 181 10.55 -1.45 16.58
N LEU A 182 10.77 -0.94 15.36
CA LEU A 182 10.17 -1.47 14.13
C LEU A 182 11.12 -2.35 13.32
N ARG A 183 12.40 -2.35 13.70
CA ARG A 183 13.40 -3.23 13.11
C ARG A 183 13.86 -4.27 14.09
N ALA A 184 14.04 -5.48 13.57
CA ALA A 184 14.74 -6.52 14.28
C ALA A 184 16.18 -6.08 14.57
N ARG A 185 16.67 -6.42 15.76
CA ARG A 185 18.07 -6.25 16.09
C ARG A 185 18.86 -7.25 15.25
N LYS A 186 19.62 -6.73 14.27
CA LYS A 186 20.53 -7.55 13.46
C LYS A 186 21.62 -8.16 14.33
N ALA A 187 22.02 -9.38 14.01
CA ALA A 187 23.17 -10.00 14.66
C ALA A 187 24.47 -9.28 14.23
N ASN A 188 25.48 -9.24 15.10
CA ASN A 188 26.75 -8.56 14.80
C ASN A 188 27.41 -9.15 13.53
N LEU A 189 27.28 -10.46 13.30
CA LEU A 189 27.79 -11.13 12.09
C LEU A 189 27.08 -10.61 10.83
N GLU A 190 25.74 -10.53 10.83
CA GLU A 190 24.99 -9.99 9.69
C GLU A 190 25.35 -8.53 9.40
N GLN A 191 25.67 -7.74 10.42
CA GLN A 191 26.15 -6.37 10.23
C GLN A 191 27.51 -6.33 9.54
N LEU A 192 28.44 -7.22 9.92
CA LEU A 192 29.75 -7.35 9.27
C LEU A 192 29.62 -7.86 7.83
N ASP A 193 28.76 -8.84 7.58
CA ASP A 193 28.49 -9.36 6.23
C ASP A 193 27.90 -8.28 5.32
N GLN A 194 26.94 -7.50 5.83
CA GLN A 194 26.38 -6.37 5.09
C GLN A 194 27.45 -5.31 4.79
N TRP A 195 28.33 -5.02 5.74
CA TRP A 195 29.44 -4.09 5.54
C TRP A 195 30.42 -4.60 4.48
N ALA A 196 30.83 -5.87 4.55
CA ALA A 196 31.72 -6.49 3.57
C ALA A 196 31.10 -6.48 2.17
N SER A 197 29.81 -6.79 2.03
CA SER A 197 29.07 -6.69 0.77
C SER A 197 29.07 -5.26 0.21
N ASN A 198 28.90 -4.25 1.07
CA ASN A 198 28.93 -2.85 0.66
C ASN A 198 30.33 -2.43 0.17
N VAL A 199 31.40 -2.87 0.85
CA VAL A 199 32.78 -2.62 0.40
C VAL A 199 33.03 -3.27 -0.96
N HIS A 200 32.55 -4.50 -1.18
CA HIS A 200 32.68 -5.16 -2.47
C HIS A 200 31.98 -4.38 -3.60
N LYS A 201 30.75 -3.92 -3.38
CA LYS A 201 29.99 -3.09 -4.33
C LYS A 201 30.71 -1.76 -4.61
N LEU A 202 31.29 -1.14 -3.59
CA LEU A 202 32.07 0.09 -3.75
C LEU A 202 33.29 -0.13 -4.66
N THR A 203 34.05 -1.20 -4.42
CA THR A 203 35.22 -1.51 -5.25
C THR A 203 34.82 -1.86 -6.69
N GLU A 204 33.74 -2.61 -6.88
CA GLU A 204 33.23 -2.93 -8.22
C GLU A 204 32.79 -1.68 -8.99
N THR A 205 32.07 -0.76 -8.33
CA THR A 205 31.66 0.51 -8.94
C THR A 205 32.85 1.40 -9.25
N LEU A 206 33.86 1.46 -8.37
CA LEU A 206 35.10 2.21 -8.61
C LEU A 206 35.87 1.68 -9.81
N ASN A 207 35.97 0.35 -9.96
CA ASN A 207 36.61 -0.28 -11.12
C ASN A 207 35.85 0.03 -12.42
N LYS A 208 34.51 -0.02 -12.40
CA LYS A 208 33.68 0.36 -13.55
C LYS A 208 33.92 1.81 -13.96
N VAL A 209 33.93 2.73 -12.99
CA VAL A 209 34.18 4.16 -13.25
C VAL A 209 35.59 4.36 -13.81
N SER A 210 36.61 3.72 -13.25
CA SER A 210 37.99 3.80 -13.77
C SER A 210 38.09 3.35 -15.23
N HIS A 211 37.47 2.21 -15.56
CA HIS A 211 37.45 1.71 -16.94
C HIS A 211 36.68 2.66 -17.90
N LEU A 212 35.56 3.24 -17.45
CA LEU A 212 34.81 4.22 -18.25
C LEU A 212 35.62 5.49 -18.50
N ILE A 213 36.35 5.99 -17.49
CA ILE A 213 37.24 7.15 -17.64
C ILE A 213 38.35 6.86 -18.64
N LEU A 214 39.00 5.70 -18.53
CA LEU A 214 40.06 5.31 -19.48
C LEU A 214 39.53 5.20 -20.91
N LYS A 215 38.33 4.61 -21.08
CA LYS A 215 37.67 4.53 -22.38
C LYS A 215 37.38 5.93 -22.96
N GLU A 216 36.81 6.82 -22.15
CA GLU A 216 36.53 8.21 -22.56
C GLU A 216 37.81 8.97 -22.94
N GLN A 217 38.87 8.86 -22.13
CA GLN A 217 40.17 9.47 -22.44
C GLN A 217 40.76 8.97 -23.77
N MET A 218 40.58 7.70 -24.11
CA MET A 218 41.02 7.14 -25.38
C MET A 218 40.21 7.69 -26.55
N VAL A 219 38.88 7.81 -26.40
CA VAL A 219 38.01 8.36 -27.44
C VAL A 219 38.32 9.85 -27.67
N HIS A 220 38.43 10.64 -26.61
CA HIS A 220 38.76 12.06 -26.70
C HIS A 220 40.10 12.31 -27.38
N ARG A 221 41.15 11.56 -27.01
CA ARG A 221 42.46 11.67 -27.68
C ARG A 221 42.39 11.34 -29.16
N ASN A 222 41.61 10.34 -29.56
CA ASN A 222 41.42 10.00 -30.97
C ASN A 222 40.66 11.09 -31.73
N LEU A 223 39.62 11.68 -31.13
CA LEU A 223 38.86 12.78 -31.74
C LEU A 223 39.73 14.04 -31.92
N GLU A 224 40.55 14.39 -30.93
CA GLU A 224 41.52 15.49 -31.04
C GLU A 224 42.52 15.22 -32.18
N ALA A 225 43.02 13.98 -32.29
CA ALA A 225 43.92 13.60 -33.39
C ALA A 225 43.26 13.68 -34.78
N MET A 226 41.94 13.46 -34.88
CA MET A 226 41.19 13.59 -36.14
C MET A 226 40.87 15.03 -36.52
N GLN A 227 40.90 15.99 -35.58
CA GLN A 227 40.66 17.42 -35.87
C GLN A 227 41.92 18.17 -36.30
N VAL A 228 43.10 17.60 -36.06
CA VAL A 228 44.41 18.19 -36.40
C VAL A 228 44.90 17.77 -37.80
N ASN A 229 44.23 16.81 -38.45
CA ASN A 229 44.42 16.42 -39.85
C ASN A 229 43.32 16.98 -40.75
#